data_AF-W1YF69-F1
#
_entry.id   AF-W1YF69-F1
#
_cell.length_a   1.000
_cell.length_b   1.000
_cell.length_c   1.000
_cell.angle_alpha   90.00
_cell.angle_beta   90.00
_cell.angle_gamma   90.00
#
_symmetry.space_group_name_H-M   'P 1'
#
loop_
_entity.id
_entity.type
_entity.pdbx_description
1 polymer ?
#
loop_
_entity_poly.entity_id
_entity_poly.type
_entity_poly.pdbx_seq_one_letter_code
_entity_poly.pdbx_strand_id
1 'polypeptide(L)' 'KPGHVSPFCLLHDEARKVHYYIDADYKDNLIGIHPNQNDATVWLQGKDLVKLIEEHGTIVEYITF' A
#
# COMPACT_ATOMS: atom_id res chain seq x y z
N LYS A 1 -2.36 -13.13 7.59
CA LYS A 1 -2.98 -14.43 7.19
C LYS A 1 -3.37 -14.34 5.72
N PRO A 2 -3.38 -15.44 4.95
CA PRO A 2 -3.99 -15.44 3.63
C PRO A 2 -5.40 -14.84 3.70
N GLY A 3 -5.77 -14.00 2.72
CA GLY A 3 -7.05 -13.28 2.70
C GLY A 3 -7.07 -11.90 3.39
N HIS A 4 -5.95 -11.48 4.00
CA HIS A 4 -5.81 -10.16 4.66
C HIS A 4 -4.65 -9.34 4.10
N VAL A 5 -4.19 -9.65 2.88
CA VAL A 5 -3.08 -8.90 2.25
C VAL A 5 -3.57 -7.49 1.95
N SER A 6 -2.78 -6.51 2.39
CA SER A 6 -3.05 -5.09 2.22
C SER A 6 -1.73 -4.31 2.17
N PRO A 7 -1.67 -3.17 1.47
CA PRO A 7 -0.56 -2.22 1.59
C PRO A 7 -0.25 -1.81 3.03
N PHE A 8 -1.26 -1.70 3.92
CA PHE A 8 -1.05 -1.37 5.34
C PHE A 8 -0.30 -2.45 6.12
N CYS A 9 -0.15 -3.67 5.59
CA CYS A 9 0.67 -4.70 6.23
C CYS A 9 2.16 -4.31 6.24
N LEU A 10 2.59 -3.45 5.30
CA LEU A 10 3.96 -2.95 5.21
C LEU A 10 4.36 -2.10 6.42
N LEU A 11 3.38 -1.45 7.07
CA LEU A 11 3.61 -0.68 8.31
C LEU A 11 4.00 -1.56 9.51
N HIS A 12 3.83 -2.89 9.40
CA HIS A 12 4.29 -3.85 10.39
C HIS A 12 5.66 -4.46 10.01
N ASP A 13 6.23 -4.16 8.85
CA ASP A 13 7.55 -4.66 8.45
C ASP A 13 8.66 -3.83 9.11
N GLU A 14 8.95 -4.16 10.37
CA GLU A 14 9.97 -3.44 11.15
C GLU A 14 11.39 -3.57 10.57
N ALA A 15 11.65 -4.56 9.73
CA ALA A 15 12.95 -4.74 9.11
C ALA A 15 13.04 -4.13 7.71
N ARG A 16 11.93 -3.60 7.17
CA ARG A 16 11.85 -2.92 5.86
C ARG A 16 12.45 -3.79 4.75
N LYS A 17 12.09 -5.08 4.78
CA LYS A 17 12.59 -6.12 3.87
C LYS A 17 11.78 -6.21 2.58
N VAL A 18 10.55 -5.71 2.58
CA VAL A 18 9.66 -5.76 1.41
C VAL A 18 9.89 -4.54 0.52
N HIS A 19 10.06 -4.78 -0.79
CA HIS A 19 9.95 -3.76 -1.83
C HIS A 19 8.52 -3.77 -2.36
N TYR A 20 7.82 -2.64 -2.28
CA TYR A 20 6.45 -2.49 -2.72
C TYR A 20 6.37 -1.97 -4.16
N TYR A 21 5.72 -2.72 -5.04
CA TYR A 21 5.38 -2.26 -6.39
C TYR A 21 3.89 -1.97 -6.46
N ILE A 22 3.53 -0.85 -7.07
CA ILE A 22 2.16 -0.41 -7.27
C ILE A 22 1.94 -0.02 -8.73
N ASP A 23 0.77 -0.34 -9.28
CA ASP A 23 0.41 0.07 -10.63
C ASP A 23 0.36 1.60 -10.74
N ALA A 24 1.04 2.15 -11.75
CA ALA A 24 1.07 3.57 -12.05
C ALA A 24 -0.33 4.16 -12.27
N ASP A 25 -1.28 3.35 -12.75
CA ASP A 25 -2.68 3.76 -12.95
C ASP A 25 -3.36 4.16 -11.63
N TYR A 26 -2.86 3.72 -10.47
CA TYR A 26 -3.45 4.08 -9.17
C TYR A 26 -2.95 5.41 -8.61
N LYS A 27 -1.88 5.99 -9.16
CA LYS A 27 -1.18 7.14 -8.56
C LYS A 27 -2.10 8.32 -8.23
N ASP A 28 -2.89 8.76 -9.19
CA ASP A 28 -3.76 9.94 -9.08
C ASP A 28 -5.25 9.58 -8.89
N ASN A 29 -5.53 8.33 -8.56
CA ASN A 29 -6.89 7.82 -8.39
C ASN A 29 -7.25 7.62 -6.91
N LEU A 30 -8.54 7.77 -6.60
CA LEU A 30 -9.10 7.31 -5.33
C LEU A 30 -9.18 5.78 -5.37
N ILE A 31 -8.47 5.12 -4.46
CA ILE A 31 -8.41 3.65 -4.37
C ILE A 31 -8.99 3.16 -3.05
N GLY A 32 -9.61 1.98 -3.09
CA GLY A 32 -10.10 1.27 -1.91
C GLY A 32 -9.10 0.18 -1.50
N ILE A 33 -8.69 0.16 -0.23
CA ILE A 33 -7.82 -0.87 0.34
C ILE A 33 -8.37 -1.41 1.65
N HIS A 34 -8.01 -2.63 2.01
CA HIS A 34 -8.35 -3.21 3.32
C HIS A 34 -7.41 -2.69 4.41
N PRO A 35 -7.86 -2.29 5.61
CA PRO A 35 -6.97 -1.85 6.69
C PRO A 35 -6.46 -3.03 7.54
N ASN A 36 -5.66 -3.92 6.96
CA ASN A 36 -5.14 -5.16 7.58
C ASN A 36 -6.20 -6.21 8.00
N GLN A 37 -7.49 -5.89 7.86
CA GLN A 37 -8.64 -6.79 8.00
C GLN A 37 -9.56 -6.63 6.78
N ASN A 38 -10.24 -7.70 6.36
CA ASN A 38 -11.05 -7.72 5.14
C ASN A 38 -12.53 -7.40 5.37
N ASP A 39 -12.90 -7.01 6.59
CA ASP A 39 -14.25 -6.59 6.99
C ASP A 39 -14.50 -5.08 6.79
N ALA A 40 -13.48 -4.32 6.43
CA ALA A 40 -13.54 -2.88 6.18
C ALA A 40 -12.77 -2.46 4.92
N THR A 41 -13.09 -1.27 4.42
CA THR A 41 -12.39 -0.62 3.29
C THR A 41 -12.07 0.83 3.66
N VAL A 42 -10.82 1.23 3.45
CA VAL A 42 -10.36 2.62 3.53
C VAL A 42 -10.23 3.15 2.11
N TRP A 43 -10.75 4.35 1.88
CA TRP A 43 -10.62 5.07 0.61
C TRP A 43 -9.64 6.22 0.77
N LEU A 44 -8.63 6.28 -0.10
CA LEU A 44 -7.60 7.32 -0.09
C LEU A 44 -7.02 7.50 -1.49
N GLN A 45 -6.36 8.63 -1.74
CA GLN A 45 -5.64 8.82 -2.99
C GLN A 45 -4.44 7.86 -3.05
N GLY A 46 -4.19 7.25 -4.21
CA GLY A 46 -3.06 6.32 -4.35
C GLY A 46 -1.71 6.94 -4.00
N LYS A 47 -1.49 8.21 -4.35
CA LYS A 47 -0.30 8.97 -3.93
C LYS A 47 -0.20 9.17 -2.42
N ASP A 48 -1.31 9.30 -1.70
CA ASP A 48 -1.30 9.46 -0.24
C ASP A 48 -0.97 8.13 0.44
N LEU A 49 -1.45 7.01 -0.13
CA LEU A 49 -1.02 5.68 0.29
C LEU A 49 0.50 5.51 0.10
N VAL A 50 1.01 5.81 -1.10
CA VAL A 50 2.44 5.66 -1.39
C VAL A 50 3.29 6.52 -0.47
N LYS A 51 2.91 7.80 -0.30
CA LYS A 51 3.59 8.70 0.63
C LYS A 51 3.65 8.13 2.06
N LEU A 52 2.56 7.58 2.58
CA LEU A 52 2.53 6.96 3.91
C LEU A 52 3.50 5.77 4.01
N ILE A 53 3.56 4.92 2.97
CA ILE A 53 4.44 3.76 2.93
C ILE A 53 5.92 4.16 2.78
N GLU A 54 6.21 5.19 1.97
CA GLU A 54 7.55 5.76 1.83
C GLU A 54 8.02 6.44 3.12
N GLU A 55 7.16 7.19 3.82
CA GLU A 55 7.45 7.82 5.12
C GLU A 55 7.79 6.79 6.20
N HIS A 56 7.23 5.57 6.09
CA HIS A 56 7.58 4.43 6.94
C HIS A 56 8.98 3.84 6.63
N GLY A 57 9.58 4.19 5.49
CA GLY A 57 10.89 3.71 5.05
C GLY A 57 10.84 2.49 4.13
N THR A 58 9.65 2.11 3.65
CA THR A 58 9.51 1.06 2.64
C THR A 58 9.85 1.62 1.26
N ILE A 59 10.65 0.88 0.48
CA ILE A 59 10.95 1.24 -0.90
C ILE A 59 9.70 0.99 -1.75
N VAL A 60 9.28 2.00 -2.51
CA VAL A 60 8.09 1.93 -3.38
C VAL A 60 8.46 2.28 -4.82
N GLU A 61 7.91 1.53 -5.78
CA GLU A 61 8.06 1.83 -7.21
C GLU A 61 6.69 1.74 -7.92
N TYR A 62 6.38 2.76 -8.72
CA TYR A 62 5.25 2.72 -9.64
C TYR A 62 5.66 1.97 -10.92
N ILE A 63 4.88 0.99 -11.34
CA ILE A 63 5.13 0.20 -12.56
C ILE A 63 3.94 0.26 -13.50
N THR A 64 4.19 0.13 -14.81
CA THR A 64 3.17 0.02 -15.86
C THR A 64 3.28 -1.38 -16.47
N PHE A 65 2.14 -1.99 -16.80
CA PHE A 65 2.06 -3.34 -17.38
C PHE A 65 1.70 -3.34 -18.86
#